data_AF-A0A6L7X2C7-F1
#
_entry.id   AF-A0A6L7X2C7-F1
#
_cell.length_a   1.000
_cell.length_b   1.000
_cell.length_c   1.000
_cell.angle_alpha   90.00
_cell.angle_beta   90.00
_cell.angle_gamma   90.00
#
_symmetry.space_group_name_H-M   'P 1'
#
loop_
_entity.id
_entity.type
_entity.pdbx_description
1 polymer ?
#
loop_
_entity_poly.entity_id
_entity_poly.type
_entity_poly.pdbx_seq_one_letter_code
_entity_poly.pdbx_strand_id
1 'polypeptide(L)'
;MSAELNFPIRHLSVRVPWHDSGWNGAVCASPDDNSACLKLKGIAKSKDEITEARHAGRHFGDLHTGSLPPCATERVAFMSPRGFVRSHEHPYRRDDSGPHGHFMPTPLNYPPYAAPAVPFRWMMKGFFEELQEHCPLDEVSEEWEPTLNFRTIWWQDFRNHQALLRKFWAQVEEESSLVFFYAKQVPLVEEASGRRILVGVGRVKSIGSMTEYLYDGNTDGKLRSMLWERMLGHSIRPDFVDGFLLPYHEALEKSQDGEAFDPAEVVAFTPEHRFTEFSYATEHVSDDSAIEALQVMRAALLKSAELFGADIRRQEAWIDKELGRLWQKRGPFPGLGAVLYACGVSMGNLVAQALSELSKEDESPWSVWFSLLESPSSHLPLELARRIDTTTSKAWRMMSDERRAFLELLSRVDLTAEQAKSLAVPEERRSLGVELEDADFIRNPYLLYETTRLSLTPVAISAVDRGVFPASSFREQFPIPEPTRVDTPIDARRLRALSIRELETAATQGDTLVPRERIIEHLRRDEQADDDQQTLVTADLFRVAEIEHFPG
;
A
#
# COMPACT_ATOMS: atom_id res chain seq x y z
N MET A 1 -23.32 -20.94 -16.79
CA MET A 1 -22.00 -20.29 -16.97
C MET A 1 -21.68 -19.68 -15.64
N SER A 2 -20.61 -20.11 -14.96
CA SER A 2 -20.18 -19.47 -13.72
C SER A 2 -19.90 -18.00 -14.05
N ALA A 3 -20.53 -17.05 -13.37
CA ALA A 3 -20.05 -15.68 -13.40
C ALA A 3 -18.58 -15.72 -12.95
N GLU A 4 -17.67 -15.15 -13.74
CA GLU A 4 -16.28 -15.00 -13.32
C GLU A 4 -16.26 -14.07 -12.11
N LEU A 5 -15.48 -14.42 -11.08
CA LEU A 5 -15.31 -13.56 -9.90
C LEU A 5 -14.59 -12.29 -10.33
N ASN A 6 -15.21 -11.13 -10.11
CA ASN A 6 -14.57 -9.85 -10.33
C ASN A 6 -13.76 -9.46 -9.09
N PHE A 7 -12.50 -9.12 -9.29
CA PHE A 7 -11.62 -8.70 -8.20
C PHE A 7 -11.64 -7.18 -8.05
N PRO A 8 -11.60 -6.65 -6.81
CA PRO A 8 -11.42 -5.22 -6.62
C PRO A 8 -10.06 -4.79 -7.18
N ILE A 9 -10.06 -3.76 -8.01
CA ILE A 9 -8.83 -3.23 -8.61
C ILE A 9 -7.97 -2.58 -7.53
N ARG A 10 -6.70 -2.93 -7.48
CA ARG A 10 -5.68 -2.42 -6.57
C ARG A 10 -4.59 -1.63 -7.31
N HIS A 11 -3.85 -0.85 -6.56
CA HIS A 11 -2.60 -0.22 -7.00
C HIS A 11 -1.40 -1.08 -6.61
N LEU A 12 -0.21 -0.69 -7.02
CA LEU A 12 1.02 -1.43 -6.73
C LEU A 12 2.04 -0.56 -6.05
N SER A 13 2.81 -1.15 -5.15
CA SER A 13 4.12 -0.64 -4.75
C SER A 13 5.22 -1.47 -5.38
N VAL A 14 6.35 -0.84 -5.74
CA VAL A 14 7.54 -1.53 -6.26
C VAL A 14 8.78 -0.98 -5.56
N ARG A 15 9.50 -1.86 -4.87
CA ARG A 15 10.72 -1.47 -4.17
C ARG A 15 11.86 -1.26 -5.16
N VAL A 16 12.63 -0.20 -4.98
CA VAL A 16 13.87 0.08 -5.71
C VAL A 16 14.97 0.48 -4.72
N PRO A 17 16.24 0.12 -4.96
CA PRO A 17 17.36 0.69 -4.22
C PRO A 17 17.58 2.14 -4.66
N TRP A 18 18.19 2.98 -3.82
CA TRP A 18 18.69 4.27 -4.27
C TRP A 18 19.73 4.10 -5.40
N HIS A 19 19.65 4.96 -6.41
CA HIS A 19 20.56 4.99 -7.55
C HIS A 19 20.92 6.43 -7.87
N ASP A 20 22.21 6.77 -7.87
CA ASP A 20 22.67 8.14 -8.07
C ASP A 20 22.33 8.71 -9.46
N SER A 21 22.20 7.85 -10.47
CA SER A 21 21.94 8.24 -11.86
C SER A 21 20.46 8.11 -12.23
N GLY A 22 19.55 8.24 -11.25
CA GLY A 22 18.11 8.27 -11.49
C GLY A 22 17.53 7.00 -12.12
N TRP A 23 18.03 5.82 -11.73
CA TRP A 23 17.48 4.52 -12.15
C TRP A 23 17.47 4.24 -13.66
N ASN A 24 18.35 4.91 -14.40
CA ASN A 24 18.40 4.92 -15.87
C ASN A 24 18.92 3.61 -16.53
N GLY A 25 19.08 2.53 -15.77
CA GLY A 25 19.60 1.25 -16.27
C GLY A 25 21.11 1.23 -16.58
N ALA A 26 21.87 2.20 -16.06
CA ALA A 26 23.32 2.18 -16.05
C ALA A 26 23.87 1.87 -14.66
N VAL A 27 25.14 1.48 -14.60
CA VAL A 27 25.89 1.44 -13.32
C VAL A 27 25.96 2.86 -12.76
N CYS A 28 25.89 2.99 -11.43
CA CYS A 28 26.03 4.27 -10.74
C CYS A 28 27.21 5.10 -11.26
N ALA A 29 27.08 6.42 -11.21
CA ALA A 29 28.15 7.34 -11.61
C ALA A 29 29.30 7.32 -10.60
N SER A 30 28.96 7.25 -9.30
CA SER A 30 29.87 7.02 -8.18
C SER A 30 29.37 5.83 -7.35
N PRO A 31 29.63 4.58 -7.79
CA PRO A 31 29.19 3.38 -7.07
C PRO A 31 29.71 3.29 -5.64
N ASP A 32 30.90 3.82 -5.37
CA ASP A 32 31.58 3.78 -4.07
C ASP A 32 30.94 4.72 -3.05
N ASP A 33 30.33 5.82 -3.53
CA ASP A 33 29.64 6.80 -2.67
C ASP A 33 28.18 6.39 -2.36
N ASN A 34 27.64 5.42 -3.11
CA ASN A 34 26.27 4.94 -2.93
C ASN A 34 26.15 3.89 -1.82
N SER A 35 26.24 4.32 -0.57
CA SER A 35 26.01 3.47 0.60
C SER A 35 24.51 3.19 0.86
N ALA A 36 23.61 4.06 0.39
CA ALA A 36 22.17 3.91 0.60
C ALA A 36 21.62 2.60 -0.01
N CYS A 37 22.17 2.16 -1.15
CA CYS A 37 21.77 0.91 -1.79
C CYS A 37 22.08 -0.35 -0.93
N LEU A 38 23.04 -0.26 -0.01
CA LEU A 38 23.45 -1.36 0.89
C LEU A 38 22.38 -1.72 1.93
N LYS A 39 21.34 -0.89 2.10
CA LYS A 39 20.19 -1.27 2.94
C LYS A 39 19.52 -2.57 2.46
N LEU A 40 19.66 -2.90 1.18
CA LEU A 40 19.22 -4.19 0.64
C LEU A 40 20.31 -5.23 0.84
N LYS A 41 20.01 -6.24 1.67
CA LYS A 41 20.95 -7.34 2.00
C LYS A 41 21.53 -8.05 0.77
N GLY A 42 20.77 -8.14 -0.33
CA GLY A 42 21.26 -8.72 -1.59
C GLY A 42 22.39 -7.91 -2.21
N ILE A 43 22.25 -6.59 -2.22
CA ILE A 43 23.28 -5.67 -2.72
C ILE A 43 24.48 -5.68 -1.77
N ALA A 44 24.26 -5.52 -0.46
CA ALA A 44 25.34 -5.45 0.53
C ALA A 44 26.26 -6.69 0.54
N LYS A 45 25.75 -7.86 0.19
CA LYS A 45 26.53 -9.11 0.17
C LYS A 45 27.38 -9.29 -1.08
N SER A 46 26.98 -8.66 -2.19
CA SER A 46 27.51 -8.97 -3.53
C SER A 46 28.06 -7.76 -4.27
N LYS A 47 28.04 -6.57 -3.65
CA LYS A 47 28.59 -5.35 -4.24
C LYS A 47 30.11 -5.52 -4.46
N ASP A 48 30.56 -5.19 -5.66
CA ASP A 48 31.99 -5.17 -6.02
C ASP A 48 32.32 -3.76 -6.53
N GLU A 49 32.77 -2.92 -5.61
CA GLU A 49 33.12 -1.52 -5.83
C GLU A 49 34.14 -1.36 -6.98
N ILE A 50 35.14 -2.25 -7.07
CA ILE A 50 36.18 -2.16 -8.09
C ILE A 50 35.60 -2.40 -9.49
N THR A 51 34.78 -3.45 -9.63
CA THR A 51 34.15 -3.78 -10.92
C THR A 51 33.08 -2.75 -11.29
N GLU A 52 32.28 -2.30 -10.33
CA GLU A 52 31.26 -1.28 -10.53
C GLU A 52 31.88 0.06 -10.93
N ALA A 53 32.93 0.53 -10.24
CA ALA A 53 33.63 1.78 -10.57
C ALA A 53 34.24 1.74 -11.99
N ARG A 54 34.77 0.59 -12.42
CA ARG A 54 35.27 0.40 -13.80
C ARG A 54 34.18 0.53 -14.86
N HIS A 55 32.94 0.22 -14.50
CA HIS A 55 31.79 0.24 -15.39
C HIS A 55 30.83 1.41 -15.13
N ALA A 56 31.22 2.38 -14.29
CA ALA A 56 30.42 3.55 -13.94
C ALA A 56 29.81 4.23 -15.17
N GLY A 57 28.51 4.53 -15.10
CA GLY A 57 27.75 5.15 -16.19
C GLY A 57 27.50 4.27 -17.42
N ARG A 58 28.01 3.03 -17.49
CA ARG A 58 27.71 2.12 -18.61
C ARG A 58 26.34 1.48 -18.43
N HIS A 59 25.56 1.45 -19.51
CA HIS A 59 24.25 0.80 -19.52
C HIS A 59 24.38 -0.72 -19.33
N PHE A 60 23.47 -1.33 -18.57
CA PHE A 60 23.49 -2.76 -18.26
C PHE A 60 23.47 -3.65 -19.50
N GLY A 61 22.74 -3.23 -20.54
CA GLY A 61 22.72 -3.94 -21.83
C GLY A 61 24.04 -3.95 -22.60
N ASP A 62 25.04 -3.16 -22.18
CA ASP A 62 26.40 -3.14 -22.77
C ASP A 62 27.42 -3.92 -21.94
N LEU A 63 26.98 -4.55 -20.85
CA LEU A 63 27.83 -5.32 -19.93
C LEU A 63 27.64 -6.82 -20.17
N HIS A 64 28.70 -7.59 -19.91
CA HIS A 64 28.58 -9.03 -19.81
C HIS A 64 27.80 -9.39 -18.54
N THR A 65 27.07 -10.51 -18.56
CA THR A 65 26.20 -10.92 -17.45
C THR A 65 26.91 -10.97 -16.09
N GLY A 66 28.18 -11.43 -16.07
CA GLY A 66 28.99 -11.49 -14.84
C GLY A 66 29.54 -10.14 -14.36
N SER A 67 29.36 -9.07 -15.13
CA SER A 67 29.79 -7.70 -14.80
C SER A 67 28.62 -6.80 -14.42
N LEU A 68 27.39 -7.33 -14.37
CA LEU A 68 26.23 -6.57 -13.91
C LEU A 68 26.33 -6.34 -12.39
N PRO A 69 26.04 -5.11 -11.92
CA PRO A 69 26.00 -4.84 -10.49
C PRO A 69 24.84 -5.60 -9.84
N PRO A 70 24.92 -5.94 -8.54
CA PRO A 70 23.86 -6.66 -7.85
C PRO A 70 22.52 -5.91 -7.84
N CYS A 71 22.54 -4.57 -7.90
CA CYS A 71 21.34 -3.75 -8.01
C CYS A 71 20.54 -3.98 -9.31
N ALA A 72 21.15 -4.54 -10.36
CA ALA A 72 20.44 -4.93 -11.58
C ALA A 72 19.37 -6.02 -11.33
N THR A 73 19.49 -6.77 -10.22
CA THR A 73 18.48 -7.73 -9.77
C THR A 73 17.37 -7.09 -8.93
N GLU A 74 17.52 -5.81 -8.57
CA GLU A 74 16.67 -5.10 -7.61
C GLU A 74 15.77 -4.02 -8.25
N ARG A 75 15.28 -4.24 -9.49
CA ARG A 75 14.42 -3.30 -10.26
C ARG A 75 15.03 -1.92 -10.50
N VAL A 76 16.34 -1.75 -10.33
CA VAL A 76 17.00 -0.42 -10.39
C VAL A 76 16.94 0.25 -11.77
N ALA A 77 16.59 -0.48 -12.83
CA ALA A 77 16.57 0.01 -14.21
C ALA A 77 15.18 0.51 -14.66
N PHE A 78 14.22 0.74 -13.74
CA PHE A 78 12.85 1.06 -14.12
C PHE A 78 12.73 2.35 -14.94
N MET A 79 13.64 3.31 -14.77
CA MET A 79 13.68 4.54 -15.57
C MET A 79 14.53 4.43 -16.83
N SER A 80 15.00 3.23 -17.21
CA SER A 80 15.83 3.08 -18.41
C SER A 80 15.04 3.38 -19.68
N PRO A 81 15.51 4.30 -20.55
CA PRO A 81 14.90 4.54 -21.85
C PRO A 81 15.23 3.44 -22.88
N ARG A 82 16.13 2.51 -22.52
CA ARG A 82 16.63 1.46 -23.40
C ARG A 82 16.41 0.09 -22.77
N GLY A 83 15.81 -0.82 -23.53
CA GLY A 83 15.62 -2.18 -23.07
C GLY A 83 16.91 -3.00 -23.04
N PHE A 84 16.92 -4.07 -22.27
CA PHE A 84 18.00 -5.07 -22.24
C PHE A 84 17.45 -6.45 -21.89
N VAL A 85 18.26 -7.49 -22.06
CA VAL A 85 17.89 -8.86 -21.71
C VAL A 85 18.79 -9.33 -20.58
N ARG A 86 18.20 -9.88 -19.52
CA ARG A 86 18.94 -10.53 -18.43
C ARG A 86 18.68 -12.03 -18.46
N SER A 87 19.71 -12.81 -18.17
CA SER A 87 19.57 -14.25 -17.94
C SER A 87 19.26 -14.51 -16.47
N HIS A 88 18.19 -15.26 -16.20
CA HIS A 88 17.73 -15.59 -14.86
C HIS A 88 18.02 -17.05 -14.54
N GLU A 89 18.69 -17.28 -13.42
CA GLU A 89 19.00 -18.63 -12.93
C GLU A 89 18.10 -18.97 -11.75
N HIS A 90 17.67 -20.23 -11.68
CA HIS A 90 16.84 -20.70 -10.58
C HIS A 90 17.65 -20.68 -9.27
N PRO A 91 17.17 -20.05 -8.17
CA PRO A 91 17.95 -19.86 -6.94
C PRO A 91 18.45 -21.15 -6.27
N TYR A 92 17.77 -22.27 -6.54
CA TYR A 92 18.15 -23.60 -6.02
C TYR A 92 18.92 -24.48 -7.00
N ARG A 93 19.22 -24.02 -8.22
CA ARG A 93 20.16 -24.72 -9.09
C ARG A 93 21.59 -24.40 -8.63
N ARG A 94 22.17 -25.29 -7.81
CA ARG A 94 23.56 -25.17 -7.35
C ARG A 94 24.53 -25.97 -8.21
N ASP A 95 24.07 -27.12 -8.69
CA ASP A 95 24.76 -28.04 -9.57
C ASP A 95 23.72 -28.73 -10.46
N ASP A 96 24.17 -29.61 -11.35
CA ASP A 96 23.29 -30.37 -12.25
C ASP A 96 22.64 -31.60 -11.57
N SER A 97 22.69 -31.67 -10.23
CA SER A 97 22.10 -32.76 -9.44
C SER A 97 20.84 -32.32 -8.69
N GLY A 98 20.02 -33.31 -8.32
CA GLY A 98 18.80 -33.07 -7.56
C GLY A 98 17.62 -32.49 -8.38
N PRO A 99 16.53 -32.11 -7.69
CA PRO A 99 15.27 -31.74 -8.34
C PRO A 99 15.31 -30.42 -9.13
N HIS A 100 16.37 -29.62 -8.96
CA HIS A 100 16.54 -28.34 -9.66
C HIS A 100 17.68 -28.36 -10.71
N GLY A 101 18.36 -29.48 -10.91
CA GLY A 101 19.52 -29.56 -11.79
C GLY A 101 19.20 -29.33 -13.28
N HIS A 102 17.96 -29.64 -13.70
CA HIS A 102 17.52 -29.50 -15.09
C HIS A 102 17.04 -28.08 -15.46
N PHE A 103 17.00 -27.12 -14.54
CA PHE A 103 16.60 -25.75 -14.85
C PHE A 103 17.67 -25.05 -15.70
N MET A 104 17.32 -24.41 -16.80
CA MET A 104 18.25 -23.68 -17.65
C MET A 104 18.14 -22.16 -17.41
N PRO A 105 19.22 -21.39 -17.67
CA PRO A 105 19.14 -19.94 -17.60
C PRO A 105 18.06 -19.42 -18.55
N THR A 106 17.12 -18.66 -18.01
CA THR A 106 15.97 -18.14 -18.76
C THR A 106 16.20 -16.68 -19.12
N PRO A 107 16.23 -16.31 -20.41
CA PRO A 107 16.30 -14.92 -20.81
C PRO A 107 14.97 -14.22 -20.51
N LEU A 108 15.04 -13.09 -19.81
CA LEU A 108 13.90 -12.19 -19.59
C LEU A 108 14.21 -10.83 -20.23
N ASN A 109 13.28 -10.36 -21.05
CA ASN A 109 13.38 -9.04 -21.67
C ASN A 109 12.90 -7.96 -20.70
N TYR A 110 13.67 -6.88 -20.59
CA TYR A 110 13.38 -5.69 -19.80
C TYR A 110 13.10 -4.57 -20.79
N PRO A 111 11.83 -4.26 -21.08
CA PRO A 111 11.48 -3.16 -21.98
C PRO A 111 11.92 -1.80 -21.40
N PRO A 112 12.04 -0.77 -22.24
CA PRO A 112 12.16 0.61 -21.75
C PRO A 112 11.04 0.97 -20.77
N TYR A 113 11.38 1.70 -19.72
CA TYR A 113 10.45 2.19 -18.71
C TYR A 113 9.59 1.11 -18.07
N ALA A 114 10.24 0.02 -17.64
CA ALA A 114 9.58 -1.12 -17.01
C ALA A 114 10.36 -1.67 -15.82
N ALA A 115 9.65 -2.22 -14.84
CA ALA A 115 10.23 -2.86 -13.66
C ALA A 115 9.84 -4.35 -13.58
N PRO A 116 10.76 -5.28 -13.23
CA PRO A 116 10.38 -6.64 -12.83
C PRO A 116 9.66 -6.62 -11.48
N ALA A 117 8.33 -6.57 -11.50
CA ALA A 117 7.52 -6.56 -10.30
C ALA A 117 7.38 -7.99 -9.75
N VAL A 118 7.67 -8.17 -8.45
CA VAL A 118 7.76 -9.48 -7.80
C VAL A 118 6.82 -9.53 -6.60
N PRO A 119 5.69 -10.28 -6.68
CA PRO A 119 4.76 -10.51 -5.56
C PRO A 119 5.37 -11.36 -4.44
N PHE A 120 6.46 -10.90 -3.84
CA PHE A 120 7.36 -11.71 -3.01
C PHE A 120 6.66 -12.31 -1.78
N ARG A 121 5.77 -11.54 -1.13
CA ARG A 121 4.99 -12.02 0.02
C ARG A 121 4.07 -13.19 -0.36
N TRP A 122 3.44 -13.11 -1.53
CA TRP A 122 2.53 -14.13 -2.05
C TRP A 122 3.22 -15.47 -2.34
N MET A 123 4.53 -15.45 -2.56
CA MET A 123 5.31 -16.67 -2.82
C MET A 123 5.73 -17.40 -1.53
N MET A 124 5.47 -16.83 -0.35
CA MET A 124 5.81 -17.43 0.94
C MET A 124 4.67 -18.29 1.47
N LYS A 125 4.97 -19.53 1.86
CA LYS A 125 4.02 -20.47 2.46
C LYS A 125 3.42 -19.93 3.76
N GLY A 126 4.21 -19.22 4.56
CA GLY A 126 3.78 -18.68 5.85
C GLY A 126 2.68 -17.62 5.80
N PHE A 127 2.38 -17.05 4.63
CA PHE A 127 1.28 -16.09 4.45
C PHE A 127 0.08 -16.71 3.71
N PHE A 128 0.12 -18.01 3.39
CA PHE A 128 -0.92 -18.64 2.58
C PHE A 128 -2.31 -18.60 3.23
N GLU A 129 -2.39 -18.94 4.52
CA GLU A 129 -3.66 -18.93 5.26
C GLU A 129 -4.29 -17.53 5.25
N GLU A 130 -3.52 -16.51 5.60
CA GLU A 130 -3.94 -15.11 5.58
C GLU A 130 -4.41 -14.66 4.18
N LEU A 131 -3.68 -15.04 3.12
CA LEU A 131 -4.06 -14.70 1.74
C LEU A 131 -5.36 -15.43 1.32
N GLN A 132 -5.55 -16.68 1.74
CA GLN A 132 -6.72 -17.49 1.40
C GLN A 132 -8.01 -16.96 2.07
N GLU A 133 -7.91 -16.28 3.21
CA GLU A 133 -9.04 -15.62 3.87
C GLU A 133 -9.67 -14.51 3.00
N HIS A 134 -8.85 -13.89 2.15
CA HIS A 134 -9.23 -12.71 1.36
C HIS A 134 -9.26 -12.96 -0.16
N CYS A 135 -8.68 -14.06 -0.62
CA CYS A 135 -8.58 -14.41 -2.03
C CYS A 135 -8.85 -15.90 -2.24
N PRO A 136 -9.64 -16.31 -3.25
CA PRO A 136 -9.87 -17.71 -3.58
C PRO A 136 -8.59 -18.36 -4.12
N LEU A 137 -7.89 -19.05 -3.22
CA LEU A 137 -6.64 -19.78 -3.49
C LEU A 137 -6.80 -21.30 -3.39
N ASP A 138 -8.02 -21.81 -3.60
CA ASP A 138 -8.33 -23.25 -3.56
C ASP A 138 -7.54 -24.06 -4.61
N GLU A 139 -7.03 -23.39 -5.64
CA GLU A 139 -6.13 -23.94 -6.66
C GLU A 139 -4.68 -24.09 -6.17
N VAL A 140 -4.32 -23.74 -4.93
CA VAL A 140 -2.97 -23.93 -4.38
C VAL A 140 -2.99 -25.17 -3.50
N SER A 141 -2.02 -26.07 -3.67
CA SER A 141 -1.98 -27.33 -2.93
C SER A 141 -0.56 -27.72 -2.52
N GLU A 142 -0.41 -28.13 -1.25
CA GLU A 142 0.84 -28.71 -0.75
C GLU A 142 1.16 -30.06 -1.40
N GLU A 143 0.17 -30.79 -1.90
CA GLU A 143 0.38 -32.12 -2.52
C GLU A 143 1.23 -32.06 -3.79
N TRP A 144 1.31 -30.88 -4.43
CA TRP A 144 2.14 -30.66 -5.61
C TRP A 144 3.58 -30.32 -5.28
N GLU A 145 3.86 -29.94 -4.03
CA GLU A 145 5.19 -29.51 -3.63
C GLU A 145 6.16 -30.71 -3.61
N PRO A 146 7.38 -30.55 -4.14
CA PRO A 146 8.35 -31.63 -4.19
C PRO A 146 8.88 -31.94 -2.79
N THR A 147 9.25 -33.21 -2.56
CA THR A 147 10.05 -33.59 -1.40
C THR A 147 11.49 -33.11 -1.60
N LEU A 148 11.90 -32.11 -0.82
CA LEU A 148 13.25 -31.54 -0.87
C LEU A 148 14.08 -31.99 0.33
N ASN A 149 15.41 -32.08 0.15
CA ASN A 149 16.36 -32.38 1.22
C ASN A 149 16.70 -31.16 2.12
N PHE A 150 16.04 -30.03 1.89
CA PHE A 150 16.14 -28.82 2.69
C PHE A 150 14.75 -28.24 2.97
N ARG A 151 14.64 -27.46 4.04
CA ARG A 151 13.42 -26.69 4.32
C ARG A 151 13.39 -25.42 3.49
N THR A 152 12.25 -25.14 2.89
CA THR A 152 11.98 -23.89 2.18
C THR A 152 10.69 -23.28 2.70
N ILE A 153 10.69 -21.95 2.80
CA ILE A 153 9.49 -21.16 3.12
C ILE A 153 8.74 -20.75 1.85
N TRP A 154 9.24 -21.11 0.66
CA TRP A 154 8.73 -20.71 -0.63
C TRP A 154 7.98 -21.84 -1.30
N TRP A 155 6.88 -21.52 -1.98
CA TRP A 155 6.29 -22.41 -2.98
C TRP A 155 7.33 -22.77 -4.05
N GLN A 156 7.24 -23.97 -4.62
CA GLN A 156 8.22 -24.48 -5.59
C GLN A 156 7.58 -24.89 -6.91
N ASP A 157 6.40 -25.52 -6.85
CA ASP A 157 5.77 -26.10 -8.02
C ASP A 157 5.12 -25.03 -8.91
N PHE A 158 5.29 -25.20 -10.22
CA PHE A 158 4.72 -24.35 -11.27
C PHE A 158 3.23 -24.09 -11.11
N ARG A 159 2.43 -25.09 -10.68
CA ARG A 159 0.98 -24.95 -10.52
C ARG A 159 0.64 -23.98 -9.40
N ASN A 160 1.31 -24.11 -8.25
CA ASN A 160 1.18 -23.16 -7.13
C ASN A 160 1.62 -21.76 -7.54
N HIS A 161 2.77 -21.65 -8.21
CA HIS A 161 3.24 -20.36 -8.74
C HIS A 161 2.23 -19.70 -9.67
N GLN A 162 1.67 -20.48 -10.61
CA GLN A 162 0.71 -19.98 -11.57
C GLN A 162 -0.59 -19.52 -10.90
N ALA A 163 -1.12 -20.30 -9.95
CA ALA A 163 -2.33 -19.94 -9.21
C ALA A 163 -2.13 -18.63 -8.42
N LEU A 164 -1.07 -18.53 -7.63
CA LEU A 164 -0.77 -17.36 -6.80
C LEU A 164 -0.54 -16.10 -7.66
N LEU A 165 0.31 -16.19 -8.69
CA LEU A 165 0.64 -15.05 -9.53
C LEU A 165 -0.57 -14.61 -10.37
N ARG A 166 -1.38 -15.53 -10.90
CA ARG A 166 -2.61 -15.15 -11.62
C ARG A 166 -3.54 -14.35 -10.73
N LYS A 167 -3.77 -14.79 -9.49
CA LYS A 167 -4.70 -14.12 -8.56
C LYS A 167 -4.15 -12.77 -8.08
N PHE A 168 -2.84 -12.64 -7.89
CA PHE A 168 -2.21 -11.35 -7.61
C PHE A 168 -2.45 -10.35 -8.75
N TRP A 169 -2.14 -10.76 -9.98
CA TRP A 169 -2.19 -9.87 -11.14
C TRP A 169 -3.61 -9.61 -11.66
N ALA A 170 -4.59 -10.45 -11.33
CA ALA A 170 -6.00 -10.23 -11.66
C ALA A 170 -6.60 -8.99 -10.98
N GLN A 171 -5.95 -8.46 -9.94
CA GLN A 171 -6.37 -7.25 -9.22
C GLN A 171 -5.71 -5.98 -9.76
N VAL A 172 -4.94 -6.06 -10.85
CA VAL A 172 -4.22 -4.92 -11.43
C VAL A 172 -4.71 -4.69 -12.84
N GLU A 173 -5.11 -3.45 -13.13
CA GLU A 173 -5.67 -3.08 -14.42
C GLU A 173 -4.81 -2.01 -15.10
N GLU A 174 -4.49 -2.24 -16.37
CA GLU A 174 -3.78 -1.27 -17.20
C GLU A 174 -4.61 0.02 -17.34
N GLU A 175 -3.93 1.16 -17.39
CA GLU A 175 -4.53 2.50 -17.44
C GLU A 175 -5.36 2.93 -16.21
N SER A 176 -5.70 2.01 -15.30
CA SER A 176 -6.51 2.28 -14.10
C SER A 176 -5.68 2.23 -12.81
N SER A 177 -4.77 1.26 -12.70
CA SER A 177 -3.88 1.10 -11.55
C SER A 177 -2.71 2.08 -11.59
N LEU A 178 -2.37 2.65 -10.43
CA LEU A 178 -1.12 3.36 -10.18
C LEU A 178 -0.04 2.40 -9.67
N VAL A 179 1.21 2.75 -9.92
CA VAL A 179 2.42 2.11 -9.37
C VAL A 179 3.26 3.15 -8.64
N PHE A 180 3.52 2.89 -7.35
CA PHE A 180 4.36 3.69 -6.48
C PHE A 180 5.72 3.02 -6.33
N PHE A 181 6.78 3.71 -6.76
CA PHE A 181 8.15 3.28 -6.52
C PHE A 181 8.60 3.78 -5.16
N TYR A 182 9.27 2.92 -4.40
CA TYR A 182 9.72 3.29 -3.05
C TYR A 182 11.09 2.68 -2.72
N ALA A 183 11.83 3.34 -1.83
CA ALA A 183 13.13 2.92 -1.33
C ALA A 183 13.10 2.64 0.18
N LYS A 184 14.00 1.76 0.64
CA LYS A 184 14.21 1.53 2.09
C LYS A 184 15.10 2.58 2.74
N GLN A 185 15.92 3.25 1.94
CA GLN A 185 16.93 4.19 2.37
C GLN A 185 17.27 5.09 1.17
N VAL A 186 17.45 6.37 1.44
CA VAL A 186 18.04 7.36 0.53
C VAL A 186 19.19 8.07 1.28
N PRO A 187 20.12 8.73 0.58
CA PRO A 187 21.21 9.47 1.22
C PRO A 187 20.69 10.55 2.17
N LEU A 188 21.45 10.85 3.24
CA LEU A 188 21.19 11.94 4.19
C LEU A 188 19.85 11.89 4.95
N VAL A 189 19.17 10.74 4.96
CA VAL A 189 17.90 10.55 5.69
C VAL A 189 18.04 9.40 6.66
N GLU A 190 17.90 9.70 7.94
CA GLU A 190 17.85 8.71 9.01
C GLU A 190 16.42 8.57 9.53
N GLU A 191 15.78 7.45 9.20
CA GLU A 191 14.40 7.19 9.64
C GLU A 191 14.37 6.07 10.69
N ALA A 192 14.29 6.47 11.96
CA ALA A 192 14.33 5.57 13.10
C ALA A 192 13.09 4.68 13.19
N SER A 193 11.93 5.15 12.73
CA SER A 193 10.67 4.38 12.73
C SER A 193 10.64 3.29 11.66
N GLY A 194 11.61 3.28 10.74
CA GLY A 194 11.71 2.31 9.67
C GLY A 194 10.66 2.47 8.57
N ARG A 195 10.07 3.66 8.44
CA ARG A 195 9.23 4.04 7.28
C ARG A 195 10.02 3.93 5.96
N ARG A 196 9.28 3.95 4.86
CA ARG A 196 9.82 3.83 3.51
C ARG A 196 9.69 5.16 2.80
N ILE A 197 10.54 5.38 1.81
CA ILE A 197 10.60 6.63 1.07
C ILE A 197 9.92 6.41 -0.28
N LEU A 198 8.87 7.16 -0.57
CA LEU A 198 8.30 7.22 -1.91
C LEU A 198 9.31 7.91 -2.83
N VAL A 199 9.54 7.31 -3.99
CA VAL A 199 10.50 7.77 -5.01
C VAL A 199 9.77 8.43 -6.17
N GLY A 200 8.64 7.86 -6.56
CA GLY A 200 7.86 8.33 -7.68
C GLY A 200 6.59 7.52 -7.86
N VAL A 201 5.70 8.03 -8.70
CA VAL A 201 4.40 7.42 -8.97
C VAL A 201 4.06 7.59 -10.44
N GLY A 202 3.47 6.56 -11.03
CA GLY A 202 2.88 6.64 -12.36
C GLY A 202 1.77 5.64 -12.55
N ARG A 203 1.22 5.59 -13.75
CA ARG A 203 0.19 4.66 -14.19
C ARG A 203 0.81 3.37 -14.72
N VAL A 204 0.16 2.25 -14.44
CA VAL A 204 0.47 0.97 -15.07
C VAL A 204 0.02 1.03 -16.53
N LYS A 205 0.96 0.89 -17.47
CA LYS A 205 0.69 0.97 -18.92
C LYS A 205 0.70 -0.38 -19.62
N SER A 206 1.38 -1.37 -19.03
CA SER A 206 1.41 -2.72 -19.57
C SER A 206 1.82 -3.73 -18.52
N ILE A 207 1.23 -4.92 -18.54
CA ILE A 207 1.61 -6.05 -17.70
C ILE A 207 2.08 -7.20 -18.59
N GLY A 208 3.40 -7.41 -18.68
CA GLY A 208 4.05 -8.42 -19.54
C GLY A 208 3.60 -9.86 -19.23
N SER A 209 3.99 -10.86 -20.00
CA SER A 209 3.55 -12.25 -19.75
C SER A 209 4.25 -12.87 -18.52
N MET A 210 3.58 -13.82 -17.85
CA MET A 210 4.25 -14.72 -16.90
C MET A 210 5.25 -15.60 -17.66
N THR A 211 6.43 -15.83 -17.08
CA THR A 211 7.53 -16.55 -17.75
C THR A 211 7.88 -17.81 -16.98
N GLU A 212 7.75 -18.96 -17.63
CA GLU A 212 8.25 -20.22 -17.08
C GLU A 212 9.77 -20.32 -17.25
N TYR A 213 10.46 -21.01 -16.33
CA TYR A 213 11.86 -21.32 -16.54
C TYR A 213 12.05 -22.21 -17.79
N LEU A 214 13.24 -22.12 -18.40
CA LEU A 214 13.68 -23.06 -19.42
C LEU A 214 14.24 -24.31 -18.73
N TYR A 215 14.29 -25.43 -19.45
CA TYR A 215 14.72 -26.70 -18.91
C TYR A 215 15.61 -27.46 -19.89
N ASP A 216 16.47 -28.32 -19.36
CA ASP A 216 17.23 -29.31 -20.10
C ASP A 216 16.40 -30.59 -20.26
N GLY A 217 16.00 -30.87 -21.50
CA GLY A 217 15.18 -32.02 -21.88
C GLY A 217 13.70 -31.92 -21.47
N ASN A 218 13.02 -33.07 -21.46
CA ASN A 218 11.61 -33.17 -21.08
C ASN A 218 11.41 -32.95 -19.57
N THR A 219 10.31 -32.27 -19.21
CA THR A 219 9.87 -31.94 -17.85
C THR A 219 8.88 -32.94 -17.26
N ASP A 220 8.48 -33.99 -17.99
CA ASP A 220 7.56 -35.01 -17.48
C ASP A 220 8.06 -35.63 -16.17
N GLY A 221 7.22 -35.54 -15.12
CA GLY A 221 7.55 -36.02 -13.78
C GLY A 221 8.65 -35.23 -13.06
N LYS A 222 9.13 -34.11 -13.62
CA LYS A 222 10.14 -33.24 -13.01
C LYS A 222 9.51 -31.96 -12.46
N LEU A 223 10.21 -31.34 -11.51
CA LEU A 223 9.82 -30.04 -10.97
C LEU A 223 9.83 -28.98 -12.08
N ARG A 224 8.78 -28.18 -12.13
CA ARG A 224 8.67 -26.99 -12.97
C ARG A 224 8.48 -25.78 -12.08
N SER A 225 8.94 -24.60 -12.51
CA SER A 225 8.74 -23.35 -11.77
C SER A 225 8.59 -22.16 -12.73
N MET A 226 8.08 -21.03 -12.22
CA MET A 226 8.01 -19.78 -12.96
C MET A 226 8.99 -18.75 -12.40
N LEU A 227 9.45 -17.83 -13.25
CA LEU A 227 9.93 -16.55 -12.78
C LEU A 227 8.79 -15.85 -12.05
N TRP A 228 9.07 -15.41 -10.83
CA TRP A 228 8.08 -14.70 -10.02
C TRP A 228 7.85 -13.27 -10.50
N GLU A 229 8.81 -12.73 -11.26
CA GLU A 229 8.75 -11.38 -11.77
C GLU A 229 7.94 -11.26 -13.06
N ARG A 230 7.13 -10.22 -13.13
CA ARG A 230 6.37 -9.85 -14.32
C ARG A 230 6.76 -8.43 -14.71
N MET A 231 7.02 -8.20 -16.00
CA MET A 231 7.43 -6.88 -16.48
C MET A 231 6.26 -5.91 -16.39
N LEU A 232 6.42 -4.88 -15.57
CA LEU A 232 5.44 -3.82 -15.38
C LEU A 232 5.92 -2.55 -16.07
N GLY A 233 5.28 -2.20 -17.19
CA GLY A 233 5.53 -0.94 -17.88
C GLY A 233 4.78 0.19 -17.20
N HIS A 234 5.44 1.35 -17.03
CA HIS A 234 4.85 2.51 -16.36
C HIS A 234 4.97 3.80 -17.18
N SER A 235 4.17 4.79 -16.80
CA SER A 235 4.02 6.06 -17.52
C SER A 235 5.05 7.13 -17.16
N ILE A 236 5.77 7.01 -16.03
CA ILE A 236 6.71 8.03 -15.54
C ILE A 236 7.74 8.42 -16.61
N ARG A 237 7.79 9.71 -16.97
CA ARG A 237 8.76 10.29 -17.91
C ARG A 237 9.29 11.63 -17.38
N PRO A 238 10.46 12.10 -17.87
CA PRO A 238 11.02 13.40 -17.50
C PRO A 238 10.14 14.61 -17.82
N ASP A 239 9.10 14.46 -18.65
CA ASP A 239 8.15 15.53 -19.00
C ASP A 239 7.00 15.66 -17.99
N PHE A 240 6.89 14.74 -17.03
CA PHE A 240 5.87 14.69 -15.98
C PHE A 240 4.42 14.69 -16.49
N VAL A 241 4.16 14.17 -17.70
CA VAL A 241 2.82 14.18 -18.30
C VAL A 241 1.86 13.20 -17.63
N ASP A 242 2.34 12.01 -17.27
CA ASP A 242 1.54 10.96 -16.62
C ASP A 242 2.41 10.29 -15.56
N GLY A 243 2.46 10.89 -14.37
CA GLY A 243 3.34 10.47 -13.27
C GLY A 243 4.70 11.17 -13.26
N PHE A 244 5.42 11.02 -12.15
CA PHE A 244 6.64 11.76 -11.86
C PHE A 244 7.55 11.03 -10.87
N LEU A 245 8.82 11.45 -10.84
CA LEU A 245 9.74 11.17 -9.73
C LEU A 245 9.79 12.39 -8.82
N LEU A 246 9.95 12.17 -7.52
CA LEU A 246 10.24 13.27 -6.59
C LEU A 246 11.66 13.80 -6.85
N PRO A 247 11.89 15.12 -6.72
CA PRO A 247 13.15 15.77 -7.08
C PRO A 247 14.25 15.57 -6.01
N TYR A 248 14.39 14.36 -5.45
CA TYR A 248 15.33 14.11 -4.36
C TYR A 248 16.80 14.20 -4.80
N HIS A 249 17.11 13.81 -6.05
CA HIS A 249 18.45 14.02 -6.62
C HIS A 249 18.82 15.50 -6.66
N GLU A 250 17.89 16.35 -7.12
CA GLU A 250 18.09 17.80 -7.14
C GLU A 250 18.21 18.34 -5.71
N ALA A 251 17.39 17.85 -4.77
CA ALA A 251 17.48 18.23 -3.37
C ALA A 251 18.88 17.94 -2.77
N LEU A 252 19.46 16.77 -3.04
CA LEU A 252 20.83 16.46 -2.60
C LEU A 252 21.85 17.46 -3.15
N GLU A 253 21.79 17.76 -4.46
CA GLU A 253 22.67 18.75 -5.09
C GLU A 253 22.50 20.16 -4.50
N LYS A 254 21.26 20.59 -4.26
CA LYS A 254 20.93 21.93 -3.76
C LYS A 254 21.17 22.09 -2.27
N SER A 255 21.08 21.00 -1.50
CA SER A 255 21.30 21.00 -0.05
C SER A 255 22.74 21.30 0.33
N GLN A 256 23.71 21.06 -0.57
CA GLN A 256 25.14 21.18 -0.29
C GLN A 256 25.54 20.38 0.95
N ASP A 257 25.27 19.06 0.93
CA ASP A 257 25.52 18.15 2.05
C ASP A 257 24.81 18.56 3.37
N GLY A 258 23.63 19.18 3.24
CA GLY A 258 22.81 19.63 4.36
C GLY A 258 23.13 21.03 4.88
N GLU A 259 24.10 21.76 4.29
CA GLU A 259 24.46 23.11 4.72
C GLU A 259 23.38 24.15 4.39
N ALA A 260 22.68 23.99 3.26
CA ALA A 260 21.64 24.94 2.82
C ALA A 260 20.27 24.64 3.45
N PHE A 261 19.91 23.37 3.56
CA PHE A 261 18.69 22.85 4.20
C PHE A 261 18.84 21.35 4.43
N ASP A 262 18.02 20.76 5.31
CA ASP A 262 18.01 19.32 5.53
C ASP A 262 17.26 18.61 4.38
N PRO A 263 17.91 17.72 3.59
CA PRO A 263 17.24 16.97 2.54
C PRO A 263 16.03 16.16 3.02
N ALA A 264 15.99 15.77 4.30
CA ALA A 264 14.87 15.04 4.87
C ALA A 264 13.55 15.83 4.81
N GLU A 265 13.60 17.17 4.75
CA GLU A 265 12.40 18.02 4.66
C GLU A 265 11.59 17.81 3.37
N VAL A 266 12.23 17.32 2.30
CA VAL A 266 11.55 17.08 1.01
C VAL A 266 11.28 15.60 0.73
N VAL A 267 11.42 14.75 1.75
CA VAL A 267 11.15 13.32 1.65
C VAL A 267 9.66 13.05 1.81
N ALA A 268 9.09 12.32 0.86
CA ALA A 268 7.77 11.74 1.02
C ALA A 268 7.87 10.36 1.66
N PHE A 269 7.44 10.22 2.90
CA PHE A 269 7.37 8.92 3.57
C PHE A 269 6.09 8.17 3.23
N THR A 270 6.14 6.84 3.23
CA THR A 270 4.95 6.00 3.06
C THR A 270 3.98 6.14 4.23
N PRO A 271 2.68 5.87 4.02
CA PRO A 271 1.67 5.83 5.08
C PRO A 271 2.08 4.95 6.27
N GLU A 272 1.97 5.46 7.49
CA GLU A 272 2.54 4.85 8.72
C GLU A 272 1.91 3.51 9.06
N HIS A 273 0.59 3.38 8.86
CA HIS A 273 -0.19 2.21 9.25
C HIS A 273 -0.40 1.20 8.11
N ARG A 274 0.34 1.36 7.00
CA ARG A 274 0.25 0.51 5.80
C ARG A 274 1.60 -0.09 5.43
N PHE A 275 2.41 -0.41 6.45
CA PHE A 275 3.77 -0.90 6.27
C PHE A 275 3.86 -2.11 5.31
N THR A 276 2.93 -3.06 5.42
CA THR A 276 2.88 -4.26 4.56
C THR A 276 2.83 -3.89 3.08
N GLU A 277 2.04 -2.89 2.71
CA GLU A 277 1.88 -2.42 1.32
C GLU A 277 3.18 -1.84 0.75
N PHE A 278 4.16 -1.48 1.59
CA PHE A 278 5.46 -0.93 1.18
C PHE A 278 6.66 -1.67 1.79
N SER A 279 6.55 -2.96 2.14
CA SER A 279 7.66 -3.70 2.78
C SER A 279 8.36 -4.71 1.85
N TYR A 280 7.60 -5.29 0.92
CA TYR A 280 8.02 -6.40 0.05
C TYR A 280 8.45 -5.92 -1.34
N ALA A 281 8.95 -6.79 -2.21
CA ALA A 281 9.44 -6.35 -3.52
C ALA A 281 8.34 -5.66 -4.36
N THR A 282 7.16 -6.29 -4.44
CA THR A 282 5.92 -5.71 -4.98
C THR A 282 4.76 -6.19 -4.12
N GLU A 283 3.83 -5.30 -3.81
CA GLU A 283 2.59 -5.61 -3.10
C GLU A 283 1.45 -4.72 -3.60
N HIS A 284 0.21 -5.13 -3.33
CA HIS A 284 -0.97 -4.31 -3.58
C HIS A 284 -1.02 -3.09 -2.65
N VAL A 285 -1.59 -2.00 -3.17
CA VAL A 285 -1.83 -0.73 -2.46
C VAL A 285 -3.32 -0.41 -2.57
N SER A 286 -3.95 -0.03 -1.45
CA SER A 286 -5.38 0.35 -1.43
C SER A 286 -5.62 1.75 -2.03
N ASP A 287 -6.87 2.09 -2.32
CA ASP A 287 -7.21 3.43 -2.80
C ASP A 287 -6.90 4.50 -1.71
N ASP A 288 -7.17 4.24 -0.42
CA ASP A 288 -6.80 5.16 0.67
C ASP A 288 -5.29 5.32 0.82
N SER A 289 -4.53 4.22 0.74
CA SER A 289 -3.07 4.29 0.80
C SER A 289 -2.50 5.06 -0.39
N ALA A 290 -3.11 4.93 -1.57
CA ALA A 290 -2.72 5.70 -2.74
C ALA A 290 -3.07 7.20 -2.59
N ILE A 291 -4.24 7.53 -2.04
CA ILE A 291 -4.62 8.91 -1.71
C ILE A 291 -3.62 9.52 -0.73
N GLU A 292 -3.32 8.82 0.37
CA GLU A 292 -2.37 9.31 1.39
C GLU A 292 -0.96 9.45 0.81
N ALA A 293 -0.49 8.47 0.04
CA ALA A 293 0.81 8.56 -0.64
C ALA A 293 0.89 9.79 -1.55
N LEU A 294 -0.15 10.06 -2.34
CA LEU A 294 -0.23 11.23 -3.22
C LEU A 294 -0.23 12.55 -2.45
N GLN A 295 -0.94 12.62 -1.31
CA GLN A 295 -0.94 13.80 -0.43
C GLN A 295 0.44 14.07 0.16
N VAL A 296 1.13 13.04 0.65
CA VAL A 296 2.49 13.18 1.19
C VAL A 296 3.49 13.55 0.08
N MET A 297 3.33 13.02 -1.14
CA MET A 297 4.14 13.42 -2.29
C MET A 297 3.90 14.89 -2.69
N ARG A 298 2.66 15.39 -2.60
CA ARG A 298 2.37 16.82 -2.80
C ARG A 298 3.09 17.69 -1.78
N ALA A 299 3.04 17.32 -0.50
CA ALA A 299 3.73 18.08 0.55
C ALA A 299 5.24 18.16 0.30
N ALA A 300 5.87 17.05 -0.08
CA ALA A 300 7.29 17.02 -0.46
C ALA A 300 7.61 17.91 -1.67
N LEU A 301 6.71 17.97 -2.67
CA LEU A 301 6.85 18.86 -3.83
C LEU A 301 6.73 20.34 -3.44
N LEU A 302 5.73 20.70 -2.63
CA LEU A 302 5.58 22.06 -2.11
C LEU A 302 6.83 22.50 -1.36
N LYS A 303 7.38 21.63 -0.51
CA LYS A 303 8.62 21.92 0.21
C LYS A 303 9.83 22.05 -0.72
N SER A 304 9.87 21.26 -1.79
CA SER A 304 10.90 21.37 -2.83
C SER A 304 10.83 22.72 -3.56
N ALA A 305 9.62 23.21 -3.86
CA ALA A 305 9.42 24.53 -4.45
C ALA A 305 9.85 25.65 -3.49
N GLU A 306 9.56 25.52 -2.20
CA GLU A 306 9.96 26.47 -1.15
C GLU A 306 11.49 26.54 -0.99
N LEU A 307 12.16 25.39 -0.84
CA LEU A 307 13.57 25.31 -0.46
C LEU A 307 14.54 25.58 -1.62
N PHE A 308 14.22 25.14 -2.84
CA PHE A 308 15.13 25.27 -3.97
C PHE A 308 14.47 25.64 -5.31
N GLY A 309 13.18 26.03 -5.29
CA GLY A 309 12.51 26.60 -6.47
C GLY A 309 12.16 25.58 -7.55
N ALA A 310 11.91 24.32 -7.20
CA ALA A 310 11.46 23.29 -8.15
C ALA A 310 10.16 23.70 -8.87
N ASP A 311 10.08 23.47 -10.19
CA ASP A 311 8.81 23.61 -10.93
C ASP A 311 7.95 22.35 -10.74
N ILE A 312 6.91 22.48 -9.91
CA ILE A 312 6.04 21.38 -9.49
C ILE A 312 4.65 21.40 -10.14
N ARG A 313 4.36 22.40 -11.00
CA ARG A 313 2.99 22.68 -11.48
C ARG A 313 2.36 21.50 -12.21
N ARG A 314 3.15 20.73 -12.97
CA ARG A 314 2.64 19.56 -13.71
C ARG A 314 2.31 18.42 -12.76
N GLN A 315 3.17 18.20 -11.78
CA GLN A 315 3.04 17.17 -10.77
C GLN A 315 1.81 17.45 -9.90
N GLU A 316 1.64 18.68 -9.40
CA GLU A 316 0.46 19.06 -8.63
C GLU A 316 -0.85 18.86 -9.40
N ALA A 317 -0.91 19.36 -10.65
CA ALA A 317 -2.09 19.18 -11.49
C ALA A 317 -2.40 17.70 -11.78
N TRP A 318 -1.37 16.87 -11.94
CA TRP A 318 -1.55 15.42 -12.09
C TRP A 318 -2.04 14.78 -10.79
N ILE A 319 -1.51 15.17 -9.63
CA ILE A 319 -1.97 14.69 -8.33
C ILE A 319 -3.44 15.07 -8.10
N ASP A 320 -3.84 16.32 -8.37
CA ASP A 320 -5.25 16.76 -8.20
C ASP A 320 -6.21 15.90 -9.02
N LYS A 321 -5.86 15.65 -10.28
CA LYS A 321 -6.65 14.80 -11.17
C LYS A 321 -6.77 13.37 -10.63
N GLU A 322 -5.67 12.80 -10.17
CA GLU A 322 -5.67 11.43 -9.63
C GLU A 322 -6.39 11.33 -8.29
N LEU A 323 -6.25 12.31 -7.40
CA LEU A 323 -7.02 12.36 -6.15
C LEU A 323 -8.52 12.37 -6.44
N GLY A 324 -8.99 13.22 -7.36
CA GLY A 324 -10.40 13.24 -7.77
C GLY A 324 -10.91 11.88 -8.25
N ARG A 325 -10.10 11.18 -9.07
CA ARG A 325 -10.43 9.83 -9.56
C ARG A 325 -10.42 8.78 -8.44
N LEU A 326 -9.42 8.81 -7.56
CA LEU A 326 -9.27 7.83 -6.49
C LEU A 326 -10.36 7.99 -5.43
N TRP A 327 -10.76 9.21 -5.11
CA TRP A 327 -11.89 9.45 -4.20
C TRP A 327 -13.19 8.83 -4.72
N GLN A 328 -13.47 8.97 -6.02
CA GLN A 328 -14.62 8.31 -6.66
C GLN A 328 -14.52 6.78 -6.57
N LYS A 329 -13.33 6.24 -6.84
CA LYS A 329 -13.10 4.78 -6.81
C LYS A 329 -13.17 4.19 -5.40
N ARG A 330 -12.60 4.90 -4.41
CA ARG A 330 -12.65 4.54 -2.98
C ARG A 330 -14.07 4.34 -2.50
N GLY A 331 -14.99 5.19 -2.97
CA GLY A 331 -16.37 5.17 -2.55
C GLY A 331 -16.58 5.52 -1.06
N PRO A 332 -17.83 5.45 -0.59
CA PRO A 332 -18.19 5.82 0.78
C PRO A 332 -17.84 4.78 1.85
N PHE A 333 -17.70 3.50 1.48
CA PHE A 333 -17.53 2.38 2.42
C PHE A 333 -16.34 1.45 2.08
N PRO A 334 -15.09 1.96 2.04
CA PRO A 334 -13.93 1.16 1.66
C PRO A 334 -13.62 0.01 2.64
N GLY A 335 -14.02 0.12 3.90
CA GLY A 335 -13.84 -0.90 4.93
C GLY A 335 -14.92 -1.99 4.95
N LEU A 336 -15.92 -1.92 4.08
CA LEU A 336 -17.05 -2.86 4.08
C LEU A 336 -16.60 -4.32 4.05
N GLY A 337 -15.63 -4.64 3.18
CA GLY A 337 -15.13 -6.01 3.06
C GLY A 337 -14.44 -6.53 4.33
N ALA A 338 -13.67 -5.66 5.01
CA ALA A 338 -13.02 -5.99 6.27
C ALA A 338 -14.04 -6.18 7.41
N VAL A 339 -15.09 -5.35 7.45
CA VAL A 339 -16.17 -5.45 8.42
C VAL A 339 -17.00 -6.72 8.22
N LEU A 340 -17.36 -7.06 6.98
CA LEU A 340 -18.04 -8.30 6.65
C LEU A 340 -17.22 -9.51 7.10
N TYR A 341 -15.91 -9.50 6.82
CA TYR A 341 -14.99 -10.54 7.25
C TYR A 341 -14.92 -10.68 8.78
N ALA A 342 -14.73 -9.57 9.50
CA ALA A 342 -14.69 -9.54 10.95
C ALA A 342 -15.98 -10.09 11.60
N CYS A 343 -17.12 -9.98 10.91
CA CYS A 343 -18.43 -10.45 11.35
C CYS A 343 -18.86 -11.78 10.69
N GLY A 344 -17.88 -12.61 10.29
CA GLY A 344 -18.11 -14.02 9.95
C GLY A 344 -18.34 -14.32 8.47
N VAL A 345 -18.17 -13.34 7.57
CA VAL A 345 -18.32 -13.53 6.13
C VAL A 345 -16.95 -13.67 5.47
N SER A 346 -16.51 -14.92 5.22
CA SER A 346 -15.24 -15.15 4.50
C SER A 346 -15.25 -14.51 3.11
N MET A 347 -14.10 -14.09 2.59
CA MET A 347 -13.98 -13.35 1.31
C MET A 347 -14.79 -12.04 1.30
N GLY A 348 -14.89 -11.36 2.44
CA GLY A 348 -15.66 -10.13 2.59
C GLY A 348 -15.36 -9.05 1.54
N ASN A 349 -14.11 -8.92 1.07
CA ASN A 349 -13.74 -7.98 0.01
C ASN A 349 -14.42 -8.28 -1.35
N LEU A 350 -14.54 -9.56 -1.72
CA LEU A 350 -15.24 -9.95 -2.96
C LEU A 350 -16.74 -9.78 -2.81
N VAL A 351 -17.29 -10.04 -1.62
CA VAL A 351 -18.70 -9.75 -1.31
C VAL A 351 -18.97 -8.26 -1.39
N ALA A 352 -18.12 -7.41 -0.81
CA ALA A 352 -18.23 -5.96 -0.87
C ALA A 352 -18.15 -5.41 -2.31
N GLN A 353 -17.26 -5.97 -3.13
CA GLN A 353 -17.19 -5.66 -4.57
C GLN A 353 -18.52 -5.98 -5.26
N ALA A 354 -19.05 -7.19 -5.04
CA ALA A 354 -20.34 -7.58 -5.62
C ALA A 354 -21.49 -6.70 -5.13
N LEU A 355 -21.50 -6.30 -3.85
CA LEU A 355 -22.50 -5.37 -3.32
C LEU A 355 -22.40 -4.00 -4.01
N SER A 356 -21.19 -3.49 -4.23
CA SER A 356 -20.97 -2.21 -4.89
C SER A 356 -21.42 -2.23 -6.36
N GLU A 357 -21.24 -3.36 -7.05
CA GLU A 357 -21.73 -3.55 -8.43
C GLU A 357 -23.25 -3.68 -8.53
N LEU A 358 -23.89 -4.21 -7.48
CA LEU A 358 -25.35 -4.33 -7.38
C LEU A 358 -26.02 -3.03 -6.92
N SER A 359 -25.30 -2.19 -6.19
CA SER A 359 -25.76 -0.86 -5.76
C SER A 359 -25.94 0.09 -6.94
N LYS A 360 -26.98 0.92 -6.87
CA LYS A 360 -27.09 2.11 -7.72
C LYS A 360 -26.14 3.19 -7.23
N GLU A 361 -25.86 4.18 -8.07
CA GLU A 361 -24.87 5.24 -7.83
C GLU A 361 -25.06 5.99 -6.49
N ASP A 362 -26.30 6.16 -6.02
CA ASP A 362 -26.64 6.83 -4.75
C ASP A 362 -27.15 5.86 -3.66
N GLU A 363 -27.09 4.56 -3.90
CA GLU A 363 -27.60 3.55 -2.96
C GLU A 363 -26.47 2.98 -2.09
N SER A 364 -26.66 3.04 -0.77
CA SER A 364 -25.70 2.45 0.18
C SER A 364 -25.59 0.93 -0.04
N PRO A 365 -24.37 0.34 -0.14
CA PRO A 365 -24.18 -1.10 -0.24
C PRO A 365 -24.76 -1.87 0.97
N TRP A 366 -25.00 -1.20 2.10
CA TRP A 366 -25.67 -1.79 3.25
C TRP A 366 -27.15 -2.10 2.99
N SER A 367 -27.88 -1.31 2.19
CA SER A 367 -29.28 -1.65 1.84
C SER A 367 -29.31 -2.95 1.04
N VAL A 368 -28.44 -3.06 0.04
CA VAL A 368 -28.27 -4.24 -0.79
C VAL A 368 -27.87 -5.45 0.06
N TRP A 369 -26.94 -5.29 1.01
CA TRP A 369 -26.52 -6.35 1.93
C TRP A 369 -27.71 -6.96 2.68
N PHE A 370 -28.54 -6.14 3.33
CA PHE A 370 -29.67 -6.66 4.11
C PHE A 370 -30.73 -7.34 3.26
N SER A 371 -31.00 -6.82 2.05
CA SER A 371 -31.89 -7.49 1.09
C SER A 371 -31.31 -8.83 0.62
N LEU A 372 -30.00 -8.87 0.35
CA LEU A 372 -29.30 -10.07 -0.13
C LEU A 372 -29.33 -11.22 0.87
N LEU A 373 -29.30 -10.92 2.17
CA LEU A 373 -29.35 -11.94 3.21
C LEU A 373 -30.59 -12.84 3.11
N GLU A 374 -31.70 -12.39 2.50
CA GLU A 374 -32.90 -13.20 2.26
C GLU A 374 -32.66 -14.33 1.26
N SER A 375 -31.85 -14.09 0.22
CA SER A 375 -31.55 -15.06 -0.84
C SER A 375 -30.17 -14.82 -1.46
N PRO A 376 -29.06 -15.16 -0.75
CA PRO A 376 -27.71 -14.86 -1.23
C PRO A 376 -27.39 -15.44 -2.61
N SER A 377 -27.83 -16.67 -2.87
CA SER A 377 -27.62 -17.39 -4.14
C SER A 377 -28.32 -16.76 -5.36
N SER A 378 -29.27 -15.84 -5.14
CA SER A 378 -29.96 -15.13 -6.22
C SER A 378 -29.19 -13.91 -6.72
N HIS A 379 -28.26 -13.39 -5.91
CA HIS A 379 -27.55 -12.14 -6.16
C HIS A 379 -26.04 -12.31 -6.27
N LEU A 380 -25.46 -13.31 -5.60
CA LEU A 380 -24.02 -13.58 -5.63
C LEU A 380 -23.68 -14.82 -6.48
N PRO A 381 -22.46 -14.86 -7.06
CA PRO A 381 -21.88 -16.10 -7.54
C PRO A 381 -21.94 -17.21 -6.47
N LEU A 382 -22.19 -18.45 -6.89
CA LEU A 382 -22.40 -19.58 -5.99
C LEU A 382 -21.25 -19.79 -5.00
N GLU A 383 -20.03 -19.48 -5.41
CA GLU A 383 -18.82 -19.56 -4.59
C GLU A 383 -18.89 -18.61 -3.38
N LEU A 384 -19.34 -17.36 -3.57
CA LEU A 384 -19.52 -16.37 -2.51
C LEU A 384 -20.80 -16.65 -1.71
N ALA A 385 -21.90 -17.00 -2.38
CA ALA A 385 -23.18 -17.27 -1.72
C ALA A 385 -23.08 -18.39 -0.68
N ARG A 386 -22.30 -19.45 -0.96
CA ARG A 386 -22.07 -20.57 -0.03
C ARG A 386 -21.33 -20.16 1.25
N ARG A 387 -20.64 -19.02 1.26
CA ARG A 387 -19.95 -18.49 2.44
C ARG A 387 -20.90 -17.75 3.39
N ILE A 388 -22.13 -17.44 2.95
CA ILE A 388 -23.17 -16.81 3.76
C ILE A 388 -24.20 -17.87 4.12
N ASP A 389 -23.98 -18.55 5.25
CA ASP A 389 -24.89 -19.60 5.70
C ASP A 389 -26.13 -19.04 6.41
N THR A 390 -27.09 -19.93 6.70
CA THR A 390 -28.34 -19.53 7.36
C THR A 390 -28.12 -18.95 8.76
N THR A 391 -27.06 -19.35 9.45
CA THR A 391 -26.71 -18.85 10.79
C THR A 391 -26.24 -17.41 10.70
N THR A 392 -25.31 -17.14 9.78
CA THR A 392 -24.78 -15.82 9.48
C THR A 392 -25.91 -14.88 9.09
N SER A 393 -26.76 -15.26 8.13
CA SER A 393 -27.90 -14.43 7.72
C SER A 393 -28.85 -14.10 8.88
N LYS A 394 -29.13 -15.06 9.77
CA LYS A 394 -29.97 -14.83 10.95
C LYS A 394 -29.29 -13.89 11.95
N ALA A 395 -28.01 -14.10 12.24
CA ALA A 395 -27.25 -13.28 13.17
C ALA A 395 -27.27 -11.81 12.77
N TRP A 396 -26.97 -11.51 11.50
CA TRP A 396 -27.01 -10.14 10.97
C TRP A 396 -28.41 -9.51 11.04
N ARG A 397 -29.47 -10.27 10.74
CA ARG A 397 -30.86 -9.77 10.86
C ARG A 397 -31.31 -9.56 12.30
N MET A 398 -30.70 -10.24 13.27
CA MET A 398 -31.02 -10.09 14.69
C MET A 398 -30.22 -8.98 15.38
N MET A 399 -29.21 -8.39 14.72
CA MET A 399 -28.44 -7.27 15.27
C MET A 399 -29.36 -6.08 15.56
N SER A 400 -29.11 -5.41 16.69
CA SER A 400 -29.74 -4.14 17.03
C SER A 400 -29.37 -3.04 16.04
N ASP A 401 -30.18 -1.98 15.97
CA ASP A 401 -29.91 -0.83 15.11
C ASP A 401 -28.60 -0.14 15.49
N GLU A 402 -28.29 -0.05 16.79
CA GLU A 402 -27.02 0.49 17.29
C GLU A 402 -25.82 -0.31 16.76
N ARG A 403 -25.89 -1.65 16.83
CA ARG A 403 -24.82 -2.51 16.32
C ARG A 403 -24.61 -2.33 14.82
N ARG A 404 -25.70 -2.20 14.06
CA ARG A 404 -25.64 -1.96 12.60
C ARG A 404 -25.02 -0.60 12.29
N ALA A 405 -25.43 0.44 13.02
CA ALA A 405 -24.87 1.78 12.86
C ALA A 405 -23.36 1.83 13.16
N PHE A 406 -22.89 1.08 14.15
CA PHE A 406 -21.46 0.97 14.43
C PHE A 406 -20.69 0.24 13.32
N LEU A 407 -21.22 -0.87 12.82
CA LEU A 407 -20.59 -1.60 11.70
C LEU A 407 -20.58 -0.77 10.41
N GLU A 408 -21.63 0.01 10.17
CA GLU A 408 -21.69 0.98 9.07
C GLU A 408 -20.62 2.07 9.24
N LEU A 409 -20.47 2.64 10.45
CA LEU A 409 -19.38 3.57 10.76
C LEU A 409 -18.01 2.96 10.49
N LEU A 410 -17.72 1.75 11.01
CA LEU A 410 -16.45 1.08 10.77
C LEU A 410 -16.17 0.89 9.28
N SER A 411 -17.20 0.58 8.49
CA SER A 411 -17.03 0.36 7.04
C SER A 411 -16.68 1.63 6.25
N ARG A 412 -16.89 2.83 6.80
CA ARG A 412 -16.47 4.10 6.17
C ARG A 412 -14.95 4.33 6.26
N VAL A 413 -14.29 3.65 7.19
CA VAL A 413 -12.85 3.71 7.40
C VAL A 413 -12.19 2.56 6.64
N ASP A 414 -11.13 2.82 5.87
CA ASP A 414 -10.36 1.75 5.22
C ASP A 414 -9.52 1.01 6.29
N LEU A 415 -10.15 0.01 6.91
CA LEU A 415 -9.57 -0.85 7.93
C LEU A 415 -8.99 -2.12 7.31
N THR A 416 -7.87 -2.60 7.86
CA THR A 416 -7.41 -3.96 7.60
C THR A 416 -8.36 -4.98 8.23
N ALA A 417 -8.29 -6.24 7.78
CA ALA A 417 -9.07 -7.32 8.38
C ALA A 417 -8.80 -7.48 9.88
N GLU A 418 -7.54 -7.34 10.30
CA GLU A 418 -7.15 -7.41 11.71
C GLU A 418 -7.73 -6.23 12.50
N GLN A 419 -7.60 -4.99 12.00
CA GLN A 419 -8.19 -3.80 12.64
C GLN A 419 -9.71 -3.93 12.78
N ALA A 420 -10.39 -4.32 11.70
CA ALA A 420 -11.83 -4.53 11.71
C ALA A 420 -12.25 -5.62 12.70
N LYS A 421 -11.51 -6.74 12.78
CA LYS A 421 -11.78 -7.81 13.75
C LYS A 421 -11.60 -7.32 15.19
N SER A 422 -10.48 -6.67 15.47
CA SER A 422 -10.16 -6.07 16.78
C SER A 422 -11.20 -5.07 17.28
N LEU A 423 -11.83 -4.31 16.37
CA LEU A 423 -12.79 -3.26 16.71
C LEU A 423 -14.24 -3.75 16.70
N ALA A 424 -14.60 -4.55 15.69
CA ALA A 424 -15.97 -5.02 15.51
C ALA A 424 -16.31 -6.10 16.55
N VAL A 425 -15.42 -7.06 16.83
CA VAL A 425 -15.75 -8.19 17.72
C VAL A 425 -15.59 -7.75 19.18
N PRO A 426 -16.66 -7.69 20.00
CA PRO A 426 -16.58 -7.15 21.36
C PRO A 426 -15.62 -7.92 22.28
N GLU A 427 -15.45 -9.22 22.09
CA GLU A 427 -14.51 -10.06 22.82
C GLU A 427 -13.05 -9.71 22.49
N GLU A 428 -12.76 -9.47 21.20
CA GLU A 428 -11.43 -9.07 20.74
C GLU A 428 -11.12 -7.63 21.17
N ARG A 429 -12.11 -6.73 21.11
CA ARG A 429 -11.97 -5.35 21.58
C ARG A 429 -11.62 -5.29 23.06
N ARG A 430 -12.28 -6.10 23.90
CA ARG A 430 -11.97 -6.23 25.32
C ARG A 430 -10.58 -6.84 25.57
N SER A 431 -10.11 -7.75 24.73
CA SER A 431 -8.76 -8.34 24.87
C SER A 431 -7.65 -7.31 24.62
N LEU A 432 -7.94 -6.26 23.86
CA LEU A 432 -7.06 -5.09 23.67
C LEU A 432 -7.11 -4.09 24.84
N GLY A 433 -7.90 -4.35 25.88
CA GLY A 433 -8.10 -3.42 27.00
C GLY A 433 -9.03 -2.24 26.67
N VAL A 434 -9.81 -2.33 25.58
CA VAL A 434 -10.77 -1.31 25.19
C VAL A 434 -12.14 -1.66 25.78
N GLU A 435 -12.48 -1.03 26.90
CA GLU A 435 -13.76 -1.20 27.62
C GLU A 435 -14.85 -0.22 27.13
N LEU A 436 -14.95 -0.03 25.81
CA LEU A 436 -15.94 0.84 25.18
C LEU A 436 -17.02 0.03 24.47
N GLU A 437 -18.23 0.56 24.46
CA GLU A 437 -19.38 0.00 23.75
C GLU A 437 -19.54 0.64 22.36
N ASP A 438 -20.34 0.01 21.51
CA ASP A 438 -20.57 0.47 20.13
C ASP A 438 -21.11 1.92 20.09
N ALA A 439 -21.96 2.29 21.06
CA ALA A 439 -22.50 3.64 21.23
C ALA A 439 -21.42 4.70 21.47
N ASP A 440 -20.31 4.36 22.13
CA ASP A 440 -19.22 5.31 22.41
C ASP A 440 -18.51 5.72 21.13
N PHE A 441 -18.24 4.76 20.24
CA PHE A 441 -17.65 5.02 18.93
C PHE A 441 -18.60 5.76 17.99
N ILE A 442 -19.90 5.46 18.03
CA ILE A 442 -20.92 6.21 17.29
C ILE A 442 -20.92 7.67 17.76
N ARG A 443 -20.83 7.93 19.06
CA ARG A 443 -20.77 9.30 19.60
C ARG A 443 -19.45 10.01 19.31
N ASN A 444 -18.33 9.29 19.30
CA ASN A 444 -17.03 9.83 18.97
C ASN A 444 -16.24 8.85 18.07
N PRO A 445 -16.29 9.03 16.75
CA PRO A 445 -15.60 8.13 15.82
C PRO A 445 -14.07 8.19 15.95
N TYR A 446 -13.51 9.26 16.51
CA TYR A 446 -12.06 9.39 16.70
C TYR A 446 -11.52 8.46 17.79
N LEU A 447 -12.40 7.87 18.63
CA LEU A 447 -12.00 6.80 19.55
C LEU A 447 -11.42 5.59 18.82
N LEU A 448 -11.74 5.39 17.54
CA LEU A 448 -11.11 4.35 16.71
C LEU A 448 -9.59 4.52 16.65
N TYR A 449 -9.09 5.75 16.52
CA TYR A 449 -7.66 6.06 16.62
C TYR A 449 -7.18 6.04 18.07
N GLU A 450 -7.85 6.79 18.95
CA GLU A 450 -7.35 7.03 20.31
C GLU A 450 -7.15 5.74 21.13
N THR A 451 -8.07 4.78 20.97
CA THR A 451 -8.05 3.52 21.72
C THR A 451 -7.13 2.46 21.12
N THR A 452 -6.77 2.61 19.84
CA THR A 452 -5.93 1.63 19.14
C THR A 452 -4.50 2.10 18.93
N ARG A 453 -4.17 3.39 19.11
CA ARG A 453 -2.83 3.96 18.83
C ARG A 453 -1.65 3.25 19.49
N LEU A 454 -1.86 2.59 20.64
CA LEU A 454 -0.84 1.81 21.37
C LEU A 454 -1.01 0.29 21.21
N SER A 455 -1.94 -0.18 20.39
CA SER A 455 -2.17 -1.59 20.12
C SER A 455 -1.21 -2.10 19.02
N LEU A 456 -1.25 -3.40 18.75
CA LEU A 456 -0.52 -4.01 17.63
C LEU A 456 -1.12 -3.67 16.26
N THR A 457 -2.38 -3.21 16.25
CA THR A 457 -3.17 -2.91 15.05
C THR A 457 -3.75 -1.48 15.12
N PRO A 458 -2.89 -0.44 15.21
CA PRO A 458 -3.35 0.94 15.35
C PRO A 458 -4.09 1.42 14.10
N VAL A 459 -5.18 2.15 14.28
CA VAL A 459 -5.93 2.82 13.20
C VAL A 459 -5.45 4.26 13.08
N ALA A 460 -5.05 4.67 11.88
CA ALA A 460 -4.59 6.03 11.62
C ALA A 460 -5.71 7.06 11.84
N ILE A 461 -5.40 8.21 12.43
CA ILE A 461 -6.33 9.34 12.48
C ILE A 461 -6.74 9.81 11.07
N SER A 462 -5.80 9.78 10.11
CA SER A 462 -6.08 10.09 8.70
C SER A 462 -7.12 9.15 8.09
N ALA A 463 -7.12 7.87 8.50
CA ALA A 463 -8.12 6.90 8.05
C ALA A 463 -9.51 7.19 8.60
N VAL A 464 -9.57 7.59 9.88
CA VAL A 464 -10.83 8.03 10.49
C VAL A 464 -11.33 9.30 9.81
N ASP A 465 -10.48 10.32 9.65
CA ASP A 465 -10.81 11.60 8.97
C ASP A 465 -11.37 11.36 7.56
N ARG A 466 -10.72 10.54 6.73
CA ARG A 466 -11.21 10.20 5.39
C ARG A 466 -12.57 9.48 5.40
N GLY A 467 -12.89 8.75 6.47
CA GLY A 467 -14.17 8.05 6.62
C GLY A 467 -15.31 8.91 7.16
N VAL A 468 -15.04 9.81 8.11
CA VAL A 468 -16.09 10.57 8.82
C VAL A 468 -16.15 12.04 8.46
N PHE A 469 -15.09 12.59 7.88
CA PHE A 469 -14.99 13.97 7.42
C PHE A 469 -14.44 14.05 5.98
N PRO A 470 -15.03 13.34 4.99
CA PRO A 470 -14.58 13.40 3.60
C PRO A 470 -14.90 14.78 2.97
N ALA A 471 -14.46 14.96 1.72
CA ALA A 471 -14.80 16.14 0.92
C ALA A 471 -16.32 16.43 0.93
N SER A 472 -16.69 17.71 0.84
CA SER A 472 -18.08 18.20 0.96
C SER A 472 -19.05 17.46 0.03
N SER A 473 -18.65 17.20 -1.23
CA SER A 473 -19.45 16.43 -2.21
C SER A 473 -19.83 15.03 -1.71
N PHE A 474 -18.92 14.30 -1.07
CA PHE A 474 -19.20 12.97 -0.52
C PHE A 474 -20.08 13.03 0.73
N ARG A 475 -19.93 14.07 1.56
CA ARG A 475 -20.79 14.26 2.74
C ARG A 475 -22.24 14.54 2.37
N GLU A 476 -22.47 15.23 1.25
CA GLU A 476 -23.81 15.49 0.73
C GLU A 476 -24.45 14.25 0.11
N GLN A 477 -23.69 13.46 -0.65
CA GLN A 477 -24.20 12.25 -1.31
C GLN A 477 -24.45 11.10 -0.32
N PHE A 478 -23.56 10.89 0.65
CA PHE A 478 -23.64 9.80 1.63
C PHE A 478 -23.61 10.32 3.07
N PRO A 479 -24.68 11.03 3.51
CA PRO A 479 -24.70 11.72 4.80
C PRO A 479 -24.50 10.76 5.97
N ILE A 480 -23.73 11.22 6.96
CA ILE A 480 -23.51 10.52 8.21
C ILE A 480 -24.58 10.99 9.21
N PRO A 481 -25.32 10.07 9.88
CA PRO A 481 -26.31 10.46 10.87
C PRO A 481 -25.67 10.98 12.17
N GLU A 482 -26.42 11.80 12.90
CA GLU A 482 -26.10 12.14 14.29
C GLU A 482 -26.13 10.88 15.17
N PRO A 483 -25.27 10.76 16.21
CA PRO A 483 -24.28 11.75 16.68
C PRO A 483 -22.91 11.66 15.99
N THR A 484 -22.73 10.75 15.04
CA THR A 484 -21.42 10.48 14.41
C THR A 484 -20.94 11.61 13.50
N ARG A 485 -21.87 12.37 12.93
CA ARG A 485 -21.61 13.41 11.94
C ARG A 485 -20.54 14.40 12.41
N VAL A 486 -19.60 14.73 11.51
CA VAL A 486 -18.57 15.76 11.68
C VAL A 486 -18.74 16.78 10.56
N ASP A 487 -19.16 17.99 10.90
CA ASP A 487 -19.50 19.02 9.90
C ASP A 487 -18.37 20.02 9.66
N THR A 488 -17.48 20.21 10.63
CA THR A 488 -16.44 21.26 10.58
C THR A 488 -15.05 20.72 10.90
N PRO A 489 -13.98 21.34 10.35
CA PRO A 489 -12.60 20.97 10.67
C PRO A 489 -12.24 21.13 12.15
N ILE A 490 -12.97 22.00 12.87
CA ILE A 490 -12.76 22.37 14.27
C ILE A 490 -13.67 21.61 15.24
N ASP A 491 -14.27 20.49 14.81
CA ASP A 491 -15.02 19.60 15.70
C ASP A 491 -14.17 19.23 16.92
N ALA A 492 -14.75 19.37 18.11
CA ALA A 492 -14.03 19.24 19.36
C ALA A 492 -13.45 17.83 19.58
N ARG A 493 -14.13 16.79 19.08
CA ARG A 493 -13.67 15.40 19.12
C ARG A 493 -12.47 15.20 18.20
N ARG A 494 -12.51 15.80 17.01
CA ARG A 494 -11.41 15.79 16.04
C ARG A 494 -10.18 16.52 16.57
N LEU A 495 -10.36 17.72 17.15
CA LEU A 495 -9.27 18.51 17.73
C LEU A 495 -8.55 17.76 18.86
N ARG A 496 -9.28 17.03 19.71
CA ARG A 496 -8.69 16.15 20.72
C ARG A 496 -7.79 15.10 20.08
N ALA A 497 -8.30 14.37 19.09
CA ALA A 497 -7.55 13.33 18.42
C ALA A 497 -6.30 13.86 17.71
N LEU A 498 -6.40 14.99 17.01
CA LEU A 498 -5.26 15.65 16.38
C LEU A 498 -4.23 16.12 17.41
N SER A 499 -4.68 16.60 18.58
CA SER A 499 -3.76 16.99 19.66
C SER A 499 -2.96 15.79 20.17
N ILE A 500 -3.58 14.62 20.27
CA ILE A 500 -2.88 13.37 20.62
C ILE A 500 -1.84 13.03 19.55
N ARG A 501 -2.19 13.13 18.26
CA ARG A 501 -1.25 12.93 17.14
C ARG A 501 -0.04 13.86 17.27
N GLU A 502 -0.25 15.16 17.45
CA GLU A 502 0.84 16.15 17.56
C GLU A 502 1.76 15.85 18.76
N LEU A 503 1.19 15.44 19.89
CA LEU A 503 1.97 15.05 21.06
C LEU A 503 2.79 13.78 20.80
N GLU A 504 2.24 12.80 20.07
CA GLU A 504 2.97 11.59 19.68
C GLU A 504 4.11 11.90 18.71
N THR A 505 3.87 12.76 17.72
CA THR A 505 4.90 13.24 16.79
C THR A 505 6.01 13.99 17.52
N ALA A 506 5.67 14.86 18.48
CA ALA A 506 6.67 15.54 19.28
C ALA A 506 7.47 14.56 20.16
N ALA A 507 6.80 13.54 20.72
CA ALA A 507 7.46 12.51 21.53
C ALA A 507 8.48 11.69 20.72
N THR A 508 8.20 11.37 19.44
CA THR A 508 9.18 10.69 18.59
C THR A 508 10.37 11.57 18.23
N GLN A 509 10.21 12.89 18.28
CA GLN A 509 11.29 13.88 18.13
C GLN A 509 12.06 14.14 19.43
N GLY A 510 11.68 13.48 20.54
CA GLY A 510 12.34 13.58 21.84
C GLY A 510 11.74 14.59 22.81
N ASP A 511 10.63 15.24 22.45
CA ASP A 511 9.92 16.14 23.37
C ASP A 511 9.20 15.35 24.47
N THR A 512 9.22 15.89 25.69
CA THR A 512 8.42 15.35 26.81
C THR A 512 7.15 16.16 27.06
N LEU A 513 7.15 17.44 26.69
CA LEU A 513 6.04 18.38 26.84
C LEU A 513 6.04 19.32 25.64
N VAL A 514 4.85 19.66 25.13
CA VAL A 514 4.66 20.62 24.04
C VAL A 514 3.81 21.78 24.56
N PRO A 515 4.23 23.04 24.38
CA PRO A 515 3.38 24.19 24.68
C PRO A 515 2.07 24.15 23.89
N ARG A 516 0.97 24.55 24.52
CA ARG A 516 -0.36 24.58 23.92
C ARG A 516 -0.40 25.41 22.63
N GLU A 517 0.32 26.54 22.62
CA GLU A 517 0.42 27.43 21.46
C GLU A 517 1.07 26.72 20.27
N ARG A 518 2.06 25.84 20.51
CA ARG A 518 2.72 25.06 19.46
C ARG A 518 1.77 24.04 18.82
N ILE A 519 0.95 23.36 19.62
CA ILE A 519 -0.07 22.45 19.09
C ILE A 519 -1.04 23.23 18.19
N ILE A 520 -1.55 24.38 18.66
CA ILE A 520 -2.44 25.23 17.86
C ILE A 520 -1.77 25.70 16.57
N GLU A 521 -0.51 26.13 16.62
CA GLU A 521 0.24 26.51 15.43
C GLU A 521 0.40 25.38 14.43
N HIS A 522 0.73 24.16 14.89
CA HIS A 522 0.86 23.00 14.02
C HIS A 522 -0.47 22.64 13.35
N LEU A 523 -1.57 22.59 14.12
CA LEU A 523 -2.90 22.31 13.58
C LEU A 523 -3.32 23.32 12.51
N ARG A 524 -2.91 24.59 12.65
CA ARG A 524 -3.18 25.64 11.66
C ARG A 524 -2.28 25.57 10.43
N ARG A 525 -1.03 25.12 10.61
CA ARG A 525 -0.03 24.97 9.55
C ARG A 525 -0.21 23.68 8.73
N ASP A 526 -1.12 22.81 9.10
CA ASP A 526 -1.45 21.62 8.33
C ASP A 526 -2.14 22.06 7.00
N GLU A 527 -1.33 22.55 6.06
CA GLU A 527 -1.68 22.98 4.69
C GLU A 527 -2.15 21.82 3.80
N GLN A 528 -2.21 20.60 4.36
CA GLN A 528 -2.52 19.34 3.68
C GLN A 528 -4.01 19.17 3.34
N ALA A 529 -4.84 20.10 3.79
CA ALA A 529 -6.27 20.10 3.57
C ALA A 529 -6.62 21.00 2.38
N ASP A 530 -7.53 20.52 1.51
CA ASP A 530 -8.31 21.40 0.63
C ASP A 530 -8.92 22.54 1.48
N ASP A 531 -9.22 23.71 0.91
CA ASP A 531 -9.67 24.90 1.68
C ASP A 531 -10.82 24.56 2.67
N ASP A 532 -11.67 23.60 2.30
CA ASP A 532 -12.80 23.08 3.09
C ASP A 532 -12.42 22.25 4.34
N GLN A 533 -11.19 21.73 4.43
CA GLN A 533 -10.70 20.85 5.50
C GLN A 533 -9.64 21.53 6.39
N GLN A 534 -9.24 22.77 6.08
CA GLN A 534 -8.19 23.47 6.83
C GLN A 534 -8.60 23.71 8.28
N THR A 535 -7.72 23.34 9.22
CA THR A 535 -8.02 23.42 10.65
C THR A 535 -7.65 24.79 11.21
N LEU A 536 -8.47 25.81 10.92
CA LEU A 536 -8.27 27.20 11.38
C LEU A 536 -8.58 27.42 12.87
N VAL A 537 -8.12 26.51 13.73
CA VAL A 537 -8.35 26.54 15.18
C VAL A 537 -7.68 27.75 15.84
N THR A 538 -8.36 28.38 16.80
CA THR A 538 -7.83 29.47 17.64
C THR A 538 -7.71 29.00 19.09
N ALA A 539 -7.04 29.78 19.94
CA ALA A 539 -6.97 29.48 21.37
C ALA A 539 -8.36 29.35 22.03
N ASP A 540 -9.35 30.14 21.61
CA ASP A 540 -10.71 30.09 22.15
C ASP A 540 -11.46 28.83 21.67
N LEU A 541 -11.35 28.49 20.39
CA LEU A 541 -11.95 27.27 19.83
C LEU A 541 -11.33 26.01 20.43
N PHE A 542 -10.01 25.99 20.59
CA PHE A 542 -9.30 24.88 21.22
C PHE A 542 -9.74 24.67 22.67
N ARG A 543 -10.03 25.76 23.40
CA ARG A 543 -10.51 25.71 24.78
C ARG A 543 -11.86 24.99 24.92
N VAL A 544 -12.73 25.07 23.91
CA VAL A 544 -13.98 24.30 23.89
C VAL A 544 -13.68 22.80 23.87
N ALA A 545 -12.79 22.36 22.98
CA ALA A 545 -12.36 20.96 22.92
C ALA A 545 -11.73 20.47 24.22
N GLU A 546 -10.89 21.29 24.85
CA GLU A 546 -10.29 21.00 26.15
C GLU A 546 -11.36 20.76 27.24
N ILE A 547 -12.37 21.64 27.32
CA ILE A 547 -13.42 21.54 28.35
C ILE A 547 -14.36 20.36 28.10
N GLU A 548 -14.73 20.09 26.85
CA GLU A 548 -15.76 19.11 26.52
C GLU A 548 -15.21 17.68 26.42
N HIS A 549 -13.97 17.52 25.98
CA HIS A 549 -13.46 16.22 25.58
C HIS A 549 -12.11 15.84 26.18
N PHE A 550 -11.28 16.76 26.67
CA PHE A 550 -9.98 16.36 27.23
C PHE A 550 -10.19 15.79 28.63
N PRO A 551 -9.49 14.72 29.03
CA PRO A 551 -9.52 14.26 30.40
C PRO A 551 -9.00 15.38 31.31
N GLY A 552 -9.84 15.83 32.24
CA GLY A 552 -9.57 16.94 33.16
C GLY A 552 -8.57 16.63 34.26
#